data_AF-A0A256CBK6-F1
#
_entry.id   AF-A0A256CBK6-F1
#
_cell.length_a   1.000
_cell.length_b   1.000
_cell.length_c   1.000
_cell.angle_alpha   90.00
_cell.angle_beta   90.00
_cell.angle_gamma   90.00
#
_symmetry.space_group_name_H-M   'P 1'
#
loop_
_entity.id
_entity.type
_entity.pdbx_description
1 polymer ?
#
loop_
_entity_poly.entity_id
_entity_poly.type
_entity_poly.pdbx_seq_one_letter_code
_entity_poly.pdbx_strand_id
1 'polypeptide(L)' 'MERKKKVLTEVRCANCNKKLCDAEYSVLKIKCPRCKSMNILKK' A
#
# COMPACT_ATOMS: atom_id res chain seq x y z
N MET A 1 -9.10 10.98 -26.91
CA MET A 1 -8.64 9.82 -26.12
C MET A 1 -8.47 10.27 -24.67
N GLU A 2 -9.45 10.00 -23.80
CA GLU A 2 -9.40 10.40 -22.39
C GLU A 2 -8.73 9.32 -21.54
N ARG A 3 -7.59 9.63 -20.90
CA ARG A 3 -6.91 8.73 -19.95
C ARG A 3 -7.68 8.75 -18.62
N LYS A 4 -8.52 7.74 -18.37
CA LYS A 4 -9.20 7.57 -17.07
C LYS A 4 -8.14 7.51 -15.94
N LYS A 5 -8.24 8.43 -14.98
CA LYS A 5 -7.34 8.52 -13.83
C LYS A 5 -7.66 7.37 -12.87
N LYS A 6 -6.78 6.39 -12.75
CA LYS A 6 -6.94 5.28 -11.80
C LYS A 6 -6.69 5.80 -10.38
N VAL A 7 -7.66 5.66 -9.49
CA VAL A 7 -7.51 6.05 -8.07
C VAL A 7 -6.77 4.92 -7.35
N LEU A 8 -5.56 5.21 -6.89
CA LEU A 8 -4.75 4.28 -6.11
C LEU A 8 -5.17 4.34 -4.63
N THR A 9 -5.24 3.18 -3.97
CA THR A 9 -5.53 3.11 -2.53
C THR A 9 -4.27 3.42 -1.74
N GLU A 10 -4.38 4.29 -0.74
CA GLU A 10 -3.28 4.56 0.17
C GLU A 10 -3.04 3.36 1.09
N VAL A 11 -1.87 2.75 0.98
CA VAL A 11 -1.45 1.65 1.84
C VAL A 11 -0.63 2.21 2.99
N ARG A 12 -1.07 1.92 4.22
CA ARG A 12 -0.38 2.29 5.46
C ARG A 12 0.16 1.06 6.18
N CYS A 13 1.25 1.26 6.90
CA CYS A 13 1.81 0.21 7.74
C CYS A 13 0.88 -0.05 8.95
N ALA A 14 0.49 -1.29 9.18
CA ALA A 14 -0.34 -1.69 10.31
C ALA A 14 0.33 -1.44 11.68
N ASN A 15 1.67 -1.38 11.73
CA ASN A 15 2.40 -1.19 12.99
C ASN A 15 2.70 0.29 13.33
N CYS A 16 3.13 1.10 12.36
CA CYS A 16 3.52 2.49 12.60
C CYS A 16 2.62 3.53 11.93
N ASN A 17 1.54 3.09 11.26
CA ASN A 17 0.55 3.89 10.54
C ASN A 17 1.11 4.87 9.49
N LYS A 18 2.41 4.76 9.17
CA LYS A 18 3.03 5.61 8.15
C LYS A 18 2.73 5.03 6.76
N LYS A 19 2.51 5.93 5.81
CA LYS A 19 2.28 5.59 4.40
C LYS A 19 3.42 4.75 3.82
N LEU A 20 3.08 3.63 3.20
CA LEU A 20 4.01 2.74 2.52
C LEU A 20 4.06 3.04 1.03
N CYS A 21 2.90 3.07 0.38
CA CYS A 21 2.75 3.37 -1.05
C CYS A 21 1.28 3.70 -1.36
N ASP A 22 1.03 4.19 -2.57
CA ASP A 22 -0.29 4.19 -3.18
C ASP A 22 -0.33 3.05 -4.20
N ALA A 23 -1.26 2.11 -4.04
CA ALA A 23 -1.31 0.91 -4.86
C ALA A 23 -2.74 0.44 -5.13
N GLU A 24 -2.93 -0.19 -6.27
CA GLU A 24 -4.06 -1.07 -6.54
C GLU A 24 -3.53 -2.50 -6.52
N TYR A 25 -4.05 -3.34 -5.64
CA TYR A 25 -3.53 -4.66 -5.39
C TYR A 25 -4.64 -5.64 -5.04
N SER A 26 -4.47 -6.91 -5.42
CA SER A 26 -5.27 -8.02 -4.87
C SER A 26 -4.60 -8.57 -3.60
N VAL A 27 -3.27 -8.70 -3.63
CA VAL A 27 -2.44 -9.09 -2.48
C VAL A 27 -1.15 -8.27 -2.50
N LEU A 28 -0.76 -7.71 -1.35
CA LEU A 28 0.47 -6.96 -1.19
C LEU A 28 1.26 -7.48 0.01
N LYS A 29 2.50 -7.89 -0.21
CA LYS A 29 3.45 -8.26 0.85
C LYS A 29 4.62 -7.30 0.81
N ILE A 30 4.69 -6.38 1.76
CA ILE A 30 5.70 -5.31 1.79
C ILE A 30 6.28 -5.14 3.20
N LYS A 31 7.61 -5.06 3.27
CA LYS A 31 8.29 -4.72 4.51
C LYS A 31 8.23 -3.21 4.73
N CYS A 32 7.87 -2.77 5.93
CA CYS A 32 7.95 -1.36 6.27
C CYS A 32 9.43 -0.95 6.44
N PRO A 33 9.97 0.00 5.65
CA PRO A 33 11.36 0.43 5.79
C PRO A 33 11.61 1.19 7.11
N ARG A 34 10.55 1.64 7.80
CA ARG A 34 10.64 2.45 9.01
C ARG A 34 10.64 1.60 10.29
N CYS A 35 9.62 0.74 10.46
CA CYS A 35 9.49 -0.09 11.66
C CYS A 35 9.87 -1.56 11.43
N LYS A 36 10.32 -1.92 10.22
CA LYS A 36 10.74 -3.27 9.81
C LYS A 36 9.65 -4.35 9.85
N SER A 37 8.43 -4.01 10.27
CA SER A 37 7.29 -4.93 10.29
C SER A 37 6.86 -5.36 8.89
N MET A 38 6.52 -6.64 8.73
CA MET A 38 6.04 -7.20 7.48
C MET A 38 4.53 -6.98 7.35
N ASN A 39 4.11 -6.27 6.30
CA ASN A 39 2.69 -5.99 6.05
C ASN A 39 2.19 -6.92 4.95
N ILE A 40 1.11 -7.65 5.26
CA ILE A 40 0.44 -8.55 4.33
C ILE A 40 -0.99 -8.04 4.21
N LEU A 41 -1.29 -7.37 3.09
CA LEU A 41 -2.59 -6.79 2.82
C LEU A 41 -3.27 -7.60 1.72
N LYS A 42 -4.58 -7.77 1.86
CA LYS A 42 -5.44 -8.43 0.89
C LYS A 42 -6.68 -7.56 0.73
N LYS A 43 -7.10 -7.33 -0.52
CA LYS A 43 -8.30 -6.57 -0.84
C LYS A 43 -9.51 -7.50 -0.92
#